data_AF-A0A976L4K6-F1
#
_entry.id   AF-A0A976L4K6-F1
#
_cell.length_a   1.000
_cell.length_b   1.000
_cell.length_c   1.000
_cell.angle_alpha   90.00
_cell.angle_beta   90.00
_cell.angle_gamma   90.00
#
_symmetry.space_group_name_H-M   'P 1'
#
loop_
_entity.id
_entity.type
_entity.pdbx_description
1 polymer ?
#
loop_
_entity_poly.entity_id
_entity_poly.type
_entity_poly.pdbx_seq_one_letter_code
_entity_poly.pdbx_strand_id
1 'polypeptide(L)'
;MRLTSYCFLILLFNLTACKNSYQSPVLTAPSFSFKVDRIDSALFELDSLDLQQNREAIQKKYSFIKEAFLSNMLLLDSNRGEVEISNEIYLFVKSYQPIYQETKKMNLVAIAQPQLQQLFTYFHYYFPSYHLPSTLIYFIGPLEGFANTMGDDYMAIGLQMYMG
;
A
#
# COMPACT_ATOMS: atom_id res chain seq x y z
N MET A 1 43.10 -41.96 -20.44
CA MET A 1 43.34 -40.57 -20.89
C MET A 1 42.27 -40.02 -21.84
N ARG A 2 41.59 -40.83 -22.68
CA ARG A 2 40.53 -40.32 -23.59
C ARG A 2 39.20 -40.00 -22.89
N LEU A 3 38.77 -40.81 -21.92
CA LEU A 3 37.48 -40.65 -21.21
C LEU A 3 37.42 -39.39 -20.32
N THR A 4 38.52 -39.05 -19.65
CA THR A 4 38.63 -37.83 -18.81
C THR A 4 38.53 -36.56 -19.65
N SER A 5 38.98 -36.59 -20.91
CA SER A 5 38.88 -35.47 -21.83
C SER A 5 37.44 -35.25 -22.30
N TYR A 6 36.65 -36.31 -22.51
CA TYR A 6 35.21 -36.20 -22.82
C TYR A 6 34.39 -35.64 -21.66
N CYS A 7 34.66 -36.06 -20.42
CA CYS A 7 33.99 -35.51 -19.24
C CYS A 7 34.26 -34.00 -19.08
N PHE A 8 35.48 -33.55 -19.36
CA PHE A 8 35.85 -32.14 -19.29
C PHE A 8 35.15 -31.30 -20.37
N LEU A 9 34.96 -31.87 -21.56
CA LEU A 9 34.28 -31.23 -22.69
C LEU A 9 32.77 -31.08 -22.44
N ILE A 10 32.14 -32.08 -21.81
CA ILE A 10 30.74 -32.01 -21.37
C ILE A 10 30.56 -30.97 -20.26
N LEU A 11 31.49 -30.89 -19.30
CA LEU A 11 31.45 -29.88 -18.24
C LEU A 11 31.55 -28.45 -18.81
N LEU A 12 32.41 -28.24 -19.81
CA LEU A 12 32.56 -26.94 -20.49
C LEU A 12 31.32 -26.53 -21.29
N PHE A 13 30.59 -27.48 -21.88
CA PHE A 13 29.33 -27.20 -22.61
C PHE A 13 28.17 -26.79 -21.69
N ASN A 14 28.19 -27.18 -20.41
CA ASN A 14 27.16 -26.78 -19.45
C ASN A 14 27.34 -25.34 -18.92
N LEU A 15 28.52 -24.72 -19.12
CA LEU A 15 28.79 -23.34 -18.68
C LEU A 15 28.23 -22.27 -19.63
N THR A 16 27.78 -22.65 -20.84
CA THR A 16 27.22 -21.70 -21.82
C THR A 16 25.68 -21.65 -21.82
N ALA A 17 25.00 -22.50 -21.05
CA ALA A 17 23.54 -22.59 -21.01
C ALA A 17 22.84 -21.42 -20.30
N CYS A 18 23.55 -20.66 -19.47
CA CYS A 18 23.02 -19.50 -18.74
C CYS A 18 23.44 -18.17 -19.39
N LYS A 19 22.92 -17.86 -20.59
CA LYS A 19 23.09 -16.51 -21.18
C LYS A 19 21.81 -15.90 -21.77
N ASN A 20 20.65 -16.51 -21.56
CA ASN A 20 19.39 -15.90 -21.96
C ASN A 20 18.67 -15.37 -20.70
N SER A 21 19.03 -14.16 -20.28
CA SER A 21 18.23 -13.44 -19.29
C SER A 21 16.91 -13.07 -19.97
N TYR A 22 15.87 -13.85 -19.75
CA TYR A 22 14.53 -13.50 -20.20
C TYR A 22 14.18 -12.10 -19.65
N GLN A 23 14.09 -11.11 -20.54
CA GLN A 23 13.59 -9.79 -20.20
C GLN A 23 12.08 -9.81 -20.42
N SER A 24 11.34 -9.65 -19.33
CA SER A 24 9.88 -9.61 -19.41
C SER A 24 9.45 -8.46 -20.34
N PRO A 25 8.57 -8.71 -21.33
CA PRO A 25 8.07 -7.67 -22.22
C PRO A 25 7.26 -6.60 -21.48
N VAL A 26 6.86 -6.87 -20.23
CA VAL A 26 6.24 -5.88 -19.34
C VAL A 26 7.17 -4.70 -19.06
N LEU A 27 8.50 -4.91 -19.03
CA LEU A 27 9.48 -3.87 -18.69
C LEU A 27 9.52 -2.72 -19.70
N THR A 28 8.97 -2.93 -20.91
CA THR A 28 8.84 -1.91 -21.95
C THR A 28 7.40 -1.40 -22.09
N ALA A 29 6.46 -1.93 -21.31
CA ALA A 29 5.07 -1.47 -21.30
C ALA A 29 4.94 -0.12 -20.58
N PRO A 30 3.96 0.72 -20.95
CA PRO A 30 3.65 1.92 -20.20
C PRO A 30 3.30 1.58 -18.75
N SER A 31 3.89 2.31 -17.80
CA SER A 31 3.59 2.12 -16.38
C SER A 31 2.12 2.42 -16.10
N PHE A 32 1.49 1.55 -15.30
CA PHE A 32 0.17 1.84 -14.76
C PHE A 32 0.24 3.09 -13.88
N SER A 33 -0.80 3.92 -13.93
CA SER A 33 -0.91 5.15 -13.17
C SER A 33 -2.13 5.07 -12.25
N PHE A 34 -1.90 5.35 -10.98
CA PHE A 34 -2.94 5.53 -9.97
C PHE A 34 -2.74 6.86 -9.27
N LYS A 35 -3.82 7.37 -8.69
CA LYS A 35 -3.76 8.46 -7.71
C LYS A 35 -3.31 7.91 -6.37
N VAL A 36 -2.63 8.72 -5.59
CA VAL A 36 -2.25 8.38 -4.21
C VAL A 36 -2.97 9.35 -3.28
N ASP A 37 -3.68 8.81 -2.30
CA ASP A 37 -4.25 9.57 -1.20
C ASP A 37 -3.59 9.20 0.13
N ARG A 38 -3.34 10.21 0.95
CA ARG A 38 -2.58 10.12 2.21
C ARG A 38 -3.52 10.42 3.37
N ILE A 39 -4.42 9.48 3.65
CA ILE A 39 -5.34 9.58 4.78
C ILE A 39 -4.57 9.57 6.09
N ASP A 40 -3.51 8.76 6.17
CA ASP A 40 -2.55 8.80 7.26
C ASP A 40 -2.03 10.22 7.55
N SER A 41 -1.51 10.93 6.55
CA SER A 41 -1.06 12.32 6.75
C SER A 41 -2.21 13.25 7.13
N ALA A 42 -3.35 13.14 6.46
CA ALA A 42 -4.51 13.97 6.75
C ALA A 42 -5.06 13.76 8.17
N LEU A 43 -4.85 12.57 8.76
CA LEU A 43 -5.35 12.23 10.08
C LEU A 43 -4.32 12.55 11.19
N PHE A 44 -3.02 12.36 10.94
CA PHE A 44 -1.97 12.41 11.96
C PHE A 44 -1.05 13.65 11.92
N GLU A 45 -1.11 14.46 10.86
CA GLU A 45 -0.30 15.70 10.75
C GLU A 45 -1.04 16.96 11.24
N LEU A 46 -2.32 16.83 11.62
CA LEU A 46 -3.12 17.98 12.05
C LEU A 46 -2.88 18.29 13.54
N ASP A 47 -2.81 19.60 13.84
CA ASP A 47 -2.62 20.09 15.20
C ASP A 47 -3.87 19.85 16.05
N SER A 48 -3.65 19.45 17.31
CA SER A 48 -4.67 19.03 18.27
C SER A 48 -5.67 20.12 18.67
N LEU A 49 -5.40 21.37 18.31
CA LEU A 49 -6.19 22.54 18.71
C LEU A 49 -7.43 22.81 17.84
N ASP A 50 -7.61 22.13 16.70
CA ASP A 50 -8.72 22.43 15.77
C ASP A 50 -9.50 21.17 15.30
N LEU A 51 -9.65 20.19 16.19
CA LEU A 51 -10.25 18.88 15.89
C LEU A 51 -11.69 18.95 15.35
N GLN A 52 -12.45 20.02 15.61
CA GLN A 52 -13.81 20.21 15.10
C GLN A 52 -13.82 20.57 13.60
N GLN A 53 -13.10 21.63 13.19
CA GLN A 53 -12.99 22.00 11.77
C GLN A 53 -12.27 20.93 10.94
N ASN A 54 -11.26 20.30 11.53
CA ASN A 54 -10.52 19.22 10.88
C ASN A 54 -11.38 17.98 10.62
N ARG A 55 -12.38 17.73 11.47
CA ARG A 55 -13.33 16.62 11.30
C ARG A 55 -14.19 16.81 10.05
N GLU A 56 -14.76 17.99 9.87
CA GLU A 56 -15.58 18.29 8.69
C GLU A 56 -14.74 18.20 7.41
N ALA A 57 -13.48 18.67 7.45
CA ALA A 57 -12.57 18.56 6.33
C ALA A 57 -12.27 17.10 5.96
N ILE A 58 -11.96 16.25 6.94
CA ILE A 58 -11.69 14.82 6.74
C ILE A 58 -12.96 14.10 6.26
N GLN A 59 -14.10 14.30 6.91
CA GLN A 59 -15.36 13.67 6.50
C GLN A 59 -15.81 14.10 5.11
N LYS A 60 -15.65 15.38 4.76
CA LYS A 60 -15.99 15.90 3.44
C LYS A 60 -15.06 15.32 2.38
N LYS A 61 -13.75 15.31 2.65
CA LYS A 61 -12.72 14.81 1.73
C LYS A 61 -12.85 13.30 1.50
N TYR A 62 -13.19 12.53 2.53
CA TYR A 62 -13.25 11.06 2.48
C TYR A 62 -14.68 10.50 2.56
N SER A 63 -15.66 11.30 2.15
CA SER A 63 -17.09 10.90 2.14
C SER A 63 -17.34 9.62 1.34
N PHE A 64 -16.56 9.36 0.29
CA PHE A 64 -16.64 8.17 -0.56
C PHE A 64 -16.23 6.85 0.12
N ILE A 65 -15.53 6.94 1.26
CA ILE A 65 -15.07 5.79 2.05
C ILE A 65 -15.54 5.89 3.50
N LYS A 66 -16.53 6.72 3.83
CA LYS A 66 -16.91 7.01 5.23
C LYS A 66 -17.11 5.75 6.07
N GLU A 67 -17.85 4.77 5.55
CA GLU A 67 -18.11 3.51 6.26
C GLU A 67 -16.84 2.65 6.31
N ALA A 68 -16.20 2.39 5.17
CA ALA A 68 -14.97 1.60 5.08
C ALA A 68 -13.80 2.19 5.89
N PHE A 69 -13.72 3.51 6.03
CA PHE A 69 -12.72 4.20 6.83
C PHE A 69 -12.91 3.88 8.31
N LEU A 70 -14.14 4.02 8.82
CA LEU A 70 -14.42 3.70 10.21
C LEU A 70 -14.31 2.19 10.47
N SER A 71 -14.99 1.36 9.70
CA SER A 71 -15.09 -0.08 9.98
C SER A 71 -13.83 -0.86 9.58
N ASN A 72 -13.23 -0.55 8.42
CA ASN A 72 -12.16 -1.38 7.86
C ASN A 72 -10.77 -0.79 8.13
N MET A 73 -10.63 0.53 8.20
CA MET A 73 -9.32 1.17 8.44
C MET A 73 -9.08 1.46 9.93
N LEU A 74 -10.11 1.89 10.67
CA LEU A 74 -9.99 2.25 12.08
C LEU A 74 -10.60 1.22 13.06
N LEU A 75 -11.35 0.23 12.58
CA LEU A 75 -12.13 -0.71 13.39
C LEU A 75 -13.09 -0.04 14.40
N LEU A 76 -13.65 1.11 14.04
CA LEU A 76 -14.64 1.83 14.84
C LEU A 76 -16.06 1.46 14.42
N ASP A 77 -16.98 1.42 15.39
CA ASP A 77 -18.40 1.18 15.14
C ASP A 77 -19.06 2.45 14.56
N SER A 78 -19.45 2.37 13.30
CA SER A 78 -20.08 3.46 12.56
C SER A 78 -21.50 3.78 13.03
N ASN A 79 -22.13 2.94 13.87
CA ASN A 79 -23.48 3.14 14.39
C ASN A 79 -23.54 4.04 15.63
N ARG A 80 -22.37 4.42 16.17
CA ARG A 80 -22.26 5.29 17.34
C ARG A 80 -22.64 6.73 17.03
N GLY A 81 -22.91 7.51 18.09
CA GLY A 81 -23.19 8.93 17.95
C GLY A 81 -21.97 9.70 17.42
N GLU A 82 -22.19 10.78 16.68
CA GLU A 82 -21.11 11.56 16.04
C GLU A 82 -20.06 12.07 17.03
N VAL A 83 -20.49 12.49 18.23
CA VAL A 83 -19.59 12.95 19.32
C VAL A 83 -18.73 11.80 19.85
N GLU A 84 -19.27 10.59 19.90
CA GLU A 84 -18.57 9.40 20.39
C GLU A 84 -17.51 8.94 19.39
N ILE A 85 -17.89 8.78 18.11
CA ILE A 85 -16.95 8.47 17.01
C ILE A 85 -15.81 9.50 16.97
N SER A 86 -16.15 10.76 17.15
CA SER A 86 -15.17 11.85 17.20
C SER A 86 -14.13 11.69 18.31
N ASN A 87 -14.58 11.30 19.50
CA ASN A 87 -13.69 11.07 20.64
C ASN A 87 -12.84 9.81 20.43
N GLU A 88 -13.41 8.75 19.85
CA GLU A 88 -12.68 7.54 19.50
C GLU A 88 -11.58 7.81 18.47
N ILE A 89 -11.87 8.56 17.40
CA ILE A 89 -10.85 8.98 16.42
C ILE A 89 -9.75 9.80 17.10
N TYR A 90 -10.10 10.74 17.99
CA TYR A 90 -9.11 11.52 18.72
C TYR A 90 -8.19 10.64 19.58
N LEU A 91 -8.77 9.72 20.35
CA LEU A 91 -8.02 8.77 21.17
C LEU A 91 -7.15 7.86 20.30
N PHE A 92 -7.66 7.42 19.15
CA PHE A 92 -6.93 6.61 18.18
C PHE A 92 -5.69 7.36 17.66
N VAL A 93 -5.87 8.59 17.13
CA VAL A 93 -4.75 9.40 16.61
C VAL A 93 -3.68 9.60 17.69
N LYS A 94 -4.10 9.94 18.91
CA LYS A 94 -3.17 10.12 20.03
C LYS A 94 -2.40 8.83 20.36
N SER A 95 -3.07 7.69 20.32
CA SER A 95 -2.47 6.39 20.70
C SER A 95 -1.55 5.84 19.60
N TYR A 96 -1.89 6.09 18.33
CA TYR A 96 -1.17 5.60 17.15
C TYR A 96 -0.16 6.61 16.58
N GLN A 97 -0.06 7.82 17.14
CA GLN A 97 0.92 8.83 16.73
C GLN A 97 2.36 8.28 16.66
N PRO A 98 2.87 7.48 17.63
CA PRO A 98 4.22 6.94 17.55
C PRO A 98 4.41 6.03 16.33
N ILE A 99 3.42 5.18 16.01
CA ILE A 99 3.47 4.29 14.85
C ILE A 99 3.54 5.11 13.57
N TYR A 100 2.68 6.13 13.44
CA TYR A 100 2.73 7.04 12.29
C TYR A 100 4.12 7.69 12.12
N GLN A 101 4.71 8.20 13.21
CA GLN A 101 6.04 8.82 13.16
C GLN A 101 7.12 7.84 12.70
N GLU A 102 7.07 6.58 13.13
CA GLU A 102 8.01 5.56 12.66
C GLU A 102 7.81 5.23 11.17
N THR A 103 6.56 5.13 10.68
CA THR A 103 6.32 4.93 9.23
C THR A 103 6.90 6.06 8.38
N LYS A 104 6.85 7.31 8.88
CA LYS A 104 7.49 8.47 8.23
C LYS A 104 9.01 8.36 8.23
N LYS A 105 9.60 8.01 9.38
CA LYS A 105 11.07 7.85 9.51
C LYS A 105 11.61 6.80 8.56
N MET A 106 10.89 5.69 8.39
CA MET A 106 11.23 4.62 7.46
C MET A 106 10.96 4.98 5.99
N ASN A 107 10.26 6.08 5.73
CA ASN A 107 9.87 6.53 4.40
C ASN A 107 9.12 5.44 3.60
N LEU A 108 8.22 4.71 4.27
CA LEU A 108 7.58 3.51 3.71
C LEU A 108 6.84 3.77 2.40
N VAL A 109 6.25 4.95 2.23
CA VAL A 109 5.56 5.33 0.98
C VAL A 109 6.54 5.37 -0.19
N ALA A 110 7.74 5.94 -0.02
CA ALA A 110 8.73 6.00 -1.08
C ALA A 110 9.29 4.61 -1.45
N ILE A 111 9.26 3.68 -0.50
CA ILE A 111 9.66 2.27 -0.73
C ILE A 111 8.54 1.50 -1.44
N ALA A 112 7.30 1.63 -0.95
CA ALA A 112 6.17 0.85 -1.42
C ALA A 112 5.64 1.31 -2.78
N GLN A 113 5.55 2.62 -3.02
CA GLN A 113 4.88 3.16 -4.20
C GLN A 113 5.50 2.69 -5.53
N PRO A 114 6.84 2.68 -5.73
CA PRO A 114 7.43 2.16 -6.97
C PRO A 114 7.18 0.66 -7.17
N GLN A 115 7.19 -0.12 -6.08
CA GLN A 115 6.94 -1.56 -6.13
C GLN A 115 5.48 -1.86 -6.51
N LEU A 116 4.55 -1.11 -5.93
CA LEU A 116 3.12 -1.20 -6.26
C LEU A 116 2.85 -0.76 -7.70
N GLN A 117 3.51 0.30 -8.17
CA GLN A 117 3.42 0.74 -9.57
C GLN A 117 3.89 -0.35 -10.53
N GLN A 118 5.03 -0.98 -10.23
CA GLN A 118 5.51 -2.11 -11.01
C GLN A 118 4.52 -3.28 -10.96
N LEU A 119 4.06 -3.69 -9.77
CA LEU A 119 3.08 -4.76 -9.61
C LEU A 119 1.82 -4.53 -10.45
N PHE A 120 1.26 -3.32 -10.39
CA PHE A 120 0.05 -2.97 -11.13
C PHE A 120 0.30 -2.93 -12.63
N THR A 121 1.48 -2.50 -13.07
CA THR A 121 1.88 -2.55 -14.49
C THR A 121 1.92 -3.99 -14.99
N TYR A 122 2.54 -4.89 -14.22
CA TYR A 122 2.56 -6.32 -14.53
C TYR A 122 1.15 -6.90 -14.58
N PHE A 123 0.33 -6.60 -13.58
CA PHE A 123 -1.03 -7.10 -13.52
C PHE A 123 -1.86 -6.62 -14.71
N HIS A 124 -1.84 -5.32 -15.00
CA HIS A 124 -2.57 -4.74 -16.12
C HIS A 124 -2.11 -5.31 -17.46
N TYR A 125 -0.81 -5.53 -17.63
CA TYR A 125 -0.26 -6.10 -18.86
C TYR A 125 -0.81 -7.50 -19.15
N TYR A 126 -0.86 -8.37 -18.13
CA TYR A 126 -1.35 -9.75 -18.31
C TYR A 126 -2.87 -9.88 -18.22
N PHE A 127 -3.54 -8.96 -17.52
CA PHE A 127 -4.98 -8.96 -17.30
C PHE A 127 -5.61 -7.61 -17.68
N PRO A 128 -5.54 -7.18 -18.94
CA PRO A 128 -5.94 -5.84 -19.35
C PRO A 128 -7.45 -5.57 -19.21
N SER A 129 -8.27 -6.62 -19.19
CA SER A 129 -9.72 -6.53 -18.96
C SER A 129 -10.11 -6.42 -17.48
N TYR A 130 -9.17 -6.63 -16.55
CA TYR A 130 -9.43 -6.49 -15.13
C TYR A 130 -9.39 -5.02 -14.74
N HIS A 131 -10.45 -4.54 -14.09
CA HIS A 131 -10.51 -3.17 -13.59
C HIS A 131 -9.64 -3.03 -12.34
N LEU A 132 -8.43 -2.50 -12.51
CA LEU A 132 -7.55 -2.17 -11.40
C LEU A 132 -8.00 -0.90 -10.68
N PRO A 133 -7.80 -0.81 -9.35
CA PRO A 133 -8.18 0.39 -8.62
C PRO A 133 -7.38 1.60 -9.11
N SER A 134 -8.10 2.69 -9.40
CA SER A 134 -7.49 3.94 -9.86
C SER A 134 -6.81 4.72 -8.74
N THR A 135 -7.09 4.38 -7.47
CA THR A 135 -6.61 5.10 -6.30
C THR A 135 -5.96 4.17 -5.28
N LEU A 136 -4.74 4.49 -4.87
CA LEU A 136 -4.09 3.92 -3.68
C LEU A 136 -4.28 4.85 -2.49
N ILE A 137 -4.65 4.26 -1.35
CA ILE A 137 -4.88 5.00 -0.11
C ILE A 137 -3.90 4.48 0.94
N TYR A 138 -3.07 5.36 1.48
CA TYR A 138 -2.24 5.01 2.63
C TYR A 138 -2.92 5.44 3.93
N PHE A 139 -3.00 4.51 4.88
CA PHE A 139 -3.59 4.75 6.20
C PHE A 139 -2.73 4.14 7.31
N ILE A 140 -2.99 4.57 8.54
CA ILE A 140 -2.55 3.90 9.77
C ILE A 140 -3.80 3.42 10.48
N GLY A 141 -3.90 2.11 10.65
CA GLY A 141 -5.00 1.45 11.37
C GLY A 141 -4.51 0.74 12.63
N PRO A 142 -5.45 0.13 13.39
CA PRO A 142 -5.10 -0.73 14.51
C PRO A 142 -4.19 -1.89 14.09
N LEU A 143 -3.34 -2.37 15.00
CA LEU A 143 -2.42 -3.48 14.74
C LEU A 143 -3.15 -4.83 14.64
N GLU A 144 -4.33 -4.91 15.22
CA GLU A 144 -5.29 -6.01 15.10
C GLU A 144 -6.22 -5.87 13.89
N GLY A 145 -6.08 -4.78 13.14
CA GLY A 145 -6.91 -4.45 11.98
C GLY A 145 -6.44 -5.07 10.68
N PHE A 146 -7.14 -4.70 9.60
CA PHE A 146 -6.78 -5.15 8.26
C PHE A 146 -5.48 -4.51 7.79
N ALA A 147 -4.58 -5.32 7.24
CA ALA A 147 -3.37 -4.81 6.60
C ALA A 147 -3.68 -4.07 5.30
N ASN A 148 -4.61 -4.59 4.50
CA ASN A 148 -5.09 -3.94 3.29
C ASN A 148 -6.59 -4.15 3.16
N THR A 149 -7.26 -3.21 2.52
CA THR A 149 -8.66 -3.36 2.10
C THR A 149 -8.82 -2.86 0.66
N MET A 150 -9.78 -3.42 -0.05
CA MET A 150 -10.07 -3.07 -1.44
C MET A 150 -11.55 -2.68 -1.53
N GLY A 151 -11.83 -1.60 -2.24
CA GLY A 151 -13.18 -1.20 -2.63
C GLY A 151 -13.31 -1.19 -4.15
N ASP A 152 -14.40 -0.60 -4.64
CA ASP A 152 -14.76 -0.67 -6.07
C ASP A 152 -13.72 -0.03 -7.01
N ASP A 153 -13.05 1.05 -6.58
CA ASP A 153 -12.03 1.75 -7.37
C ASP A 153 -10.82 2.22 -6.54
N TYR A 154 -10.64 1.64 -5.35
CA TYR A 154 -9.50 1.95 -4.50
C TYR A 154 -8.90 0.71 -3.84
N MET A 155 -7.61 0.80 -3.54
CA MET A 155 -6.92 -0.13 -2.64
C MET A 155 -6.30 0.67 -1.51
N ALA A 156 -6.63 0.32 -0.27
CA ALA A 156 -6.06 0.93 0.91
C ALA A 156 -5.04 0.02 1.56
N ILE A 157 -3.91 0.61 1.97
CA ILE A 157 -2.71 -0.06 2.47
C ILE A 157 -2.36 0.53 3.83
N GLY A 158 -2.38 -0.32 4.85
CA GLY A 158 -2.06 0.01 6.22
C GLY A 158 -0.55 -0.04 6.43
N LEU A 159 0.10 1.13 6.42
CA LEU A 159 1.57 1.22 6.49
C LEU A 159 2.14 0.62 7.77
N GLN A 160 1.35 0.59 8.86
CA GLN A 160 1.74 -0.01 10.14
C GLN A 160 2.10 -1.50 10.03
N MET A 161 1.56 -2.21 9.03
CA MET A 161 1.81 -3.63 8.82
C MET A 161 3.08 -3.93 8.01
N TYR A 162 3.79 -2.89 7.55
CA TYR A 162 4.92 -2.99 6.62
C TYR A 162 6.20 -2.34 7.15
N MET A 163 6.31 -2.19 8.46
CA MET A 163 7.44 -1.53 9.14
C MET A 163 8.66 -2.43 9.38
N GLY A 164 8.60 -3.73 9.03
CA GLY A 164 9.72 -4.67 9.19
C GLY A 164 9.29 -6.09 9.43
#